data_AF-A0ABD6AVZ8-F1
#
_entry.id   AF-A0ABD6AVZ8-F1
#
_cell.length_a   1.000
_cell.length_b   1.000
_cell.length_c   1.000
_cell.angle_alpha   90.00
_cell.angle_beta   90.00
_cell.angle_gamma   90.00
#
_symmetry.space_group_name_H-M   'P 1'
#
loop_
_entity.id
_entity.type
_entity.pdbx_description
1 polymer ?
#
loop_
_entity_poly.entity_id
_entity_poly.type
_entity_poly.pdbx_seq_one_letter_code
_entity_poly.pdbx_strand_id
1 'polypeptide(L)'
;MTKRHVSLPSDAAAGLQAFLDEVDERLSGPEDTCDVVRDVLVDLYGDREAWERWQDGGDVSAAERVRLQGYDPCNATVEAEYYAEKDEQRFKRSKHLQWLWRQFDATPMADNVDFALQFRQMLADHLFEEAGENLRIFKGVTFSYGHNITVGDNTVIHDDVHLDDRGRLDIGARVSLSDGVHLYSHDHDIVDQTEVSNFHTVVEDDARVTYDAMVRAGCTVGENSVVGARAVVQGDVPAHHVAVGMPARSISVKPGFEDVADPVPEDGKLTNHQSDREIPYDLPDDLDTFDEFGRDLGGPVNPHERP
;
A
#
# COMPACT_ATOMS: atom_id res chain seq x y z
N MET A 1 -18.41 -11.97 -8.19
CA MET A 1 -18.21 -11.89 -9.66
C MET A 1 -18.01 -13.30 -10.17
N THR A 2 -18.72 -13.72 -11.24
CA THR A 2 -18.45 -15.03 -11.87
C THR A 2 -17.13 -14.94 -12.64
N LYS A 3 -16.09 -15.62 -12.15
CA LYS A 3 -14.76 -15.68 -12.80
C LYS A 3 -14.64 -16.98 -13.61
N ARG A 4 -13.82 -16.97 -14.66
CA ARG A 4 -13.38 -18.19 -15.37
C ARG A 4 -11.90 -18.41 -15.10
N HIS A 5 -11.47 -19.66 -15.04
CA HIS A 5 -10.04 -19.96 -15.01
C HIS A 5 -9.40 -19.56 -16.34
N VAL A 6 -8.25 -18.90 -16.22
CA VAL A 6 -7.33 -18.60 -17.32
C VAL A 6 -5.99 -19.19 -16.87
N SER A 7 -5.25 -19.79 -17.80
CA SER A 7 -3.94 -20.37 -17.51
C SER A 7 -3.00 -20.11 -18.68
N LEU A 8 -1.71 -19.97 -18.40
CA LEU A 8 -0.68 -19.92 -19.43
C LEU A 8 -0.48 -21.30 -20.09
N PRO A 9 0.05 -21.34 -21.33
CA PRO A 9 0.60 -22.57 -21.91
C PRO A 9 1.68 -23.17 -21.00
N SER A 10 1.82 -24.50 -20.96
CA SER A 10 2.69 -25.22 -20.02
C SER A 10 4.13 -24.70 -19.98
N ASP A 11 4.71 -24.43 -21.15
CA ASP A 11 6.12 -24.02 -21.25
C ASP A 11 6.31 -22.59 -20.72
N ALA A 12 5.33 -21.72 -20.95
CA ALA A 12 5.32 -20.37 -20.40
C ALA A 12 5.12 -20.38 -18.88
N ALA A 13 4.23 -21.24 -18.38
CA ALA A 13 4.02 -21.42 -16.94
C ALA A 13 5.25 -21.97 -16.23
N ALA A 14 5.98 -22.90 -16.84
CA ALA A 14 7.18 -23.50 -16.24
C ALA A 14 8.34 -22.49 -16.12
N GLY A 15 8.61 -21.72 -17.18
CA GLY A 15 9.65 -20.68 -17.13
C GLY A 15 9.31 -19.58 -16.14
N LEU A 16 8.03 -19.23 -16.06
CA LEU A 16 7.53 -18.29 -15.06
C LEU A 16 7.74 -18.80 -13.63
N GLN A 17 7.31 -20.02 -13.34
CA GLN A 17 7.43 -20.59 -11.99
C GLN A 17 8.88 -20.68 -11.56
N ALA A 18 9.78 -21.09 -12.46
CA ALA A 18 11.21 -21.15 -12.16
C ALA A 18 11.78 -19.78 -11.77
N PHE A 19 11.37 -18.71 -12.46
CA PHE A 19 11.80 -17.35 -12.11
C PHE A 19 11.23 -16.90 -10.76
N LEU A 20 9.96 -17.20 -10.48
CA LEU A 20 9.34 -16.90 -9.18
C LEU A 20 10.06 -17.60 -8.04
N ASP A 21 10.29 -18.91 -8.18
CA ASP A 21 10.96 -19.74 -7.17
C ASP A 21 12.39 -19.26 -6.91
N GLU A 22 13.12 -18.86 -7.96
CA GLU A 22 14.48 -18.31 -7.84
C GLU A 22 14.49 -17.00 -7.05
N VAL A 23 13.59 -16.06 -7.36
CA VAL A 23 13.52 -14.78 -6.65
C VAL A 23 13.09 -15.00 -5.19
N ASP A 24 12.10 -15.85 -4.96
CA ASP A 24 11.61 -16.19 -3.62
C ASP A 24 12.71 -16.80 -2.75
N GLU A 25 13.42 -17.82 -3.27
CA GLU A 25 14.51 -18.48 -2.56
C GLU A 25 15.62 -17.50 -2.18
N ARG A 26 15.99 -16.58 -3.08
CA ARG A 26 17.01 -15.56 -2.81
C ARG A 26 16.55 -14.54 -1.77
N LEU A 27 15.29 -14.10 -1.82
CA LEU A 27 14.72 -13.16 -0.84
C LEU A 27 14.52 -13.79 0.55
N SER A 28 14.23 -15.09 0.62
CA SER A 28 14.19 -15.86 1.87
C SER A 28 15.57 -16.27 2.38
N GLY A 29 16.59 -16.22 1.52
CA GLY A 29 17.95 -16.63 1.79
C GLY A 29 18.75 -15.64 2.64
N PRO A 30 20.06 -15.89 2.81
CA PRO A 30 20.95 -15.02 3.57
C PRO A 30 21.50 -13.83 2.76
N GLU A 31 21.16 -13.71 1.47
CA GLU A 31 21.60 -12.60 0.62
C GLU A 31 21.02 -11.26 1.12
N ASP A 32 21.76 -10.16 0.90
CA ASP A 32 21.22 -8.84 1.20
C ASP A 32 20.09 -8.49 0.22
N THR A 33 18.94 -8.07 0.74
CA THR A 33 17.77 -7.75 -0.09
C THR A 33 18.07 -6.68 -1.14
N CYS A 34 18.99 -5.73 -0.87
CA CYS A 34 19.41 -4.72 -1.84
C CYS A 34 20.09 -5.36 -3.05
N ASP A 35 21.00 -6.31 -2.82
CA ASP A 35 21.74 -7.01 -3.87
C ASP A 35 20.80 -7.89 -4.70
N VAL A 36 19.91 -8.65 -4.05
CA VAL A 36 18.92 -9.49 -4.74
C VAL A 36 18.02 -8.63 -5.63
N VAL A 37 17.43 -7.56 -5.10
CA VAL A 37 16.56 -6.67 -5.87
C VAL A 37 17.30 -6.05 -7.06
N ARG A 38 18.52 -5.54 -6.85
CA ARG A 38 19.32 -4.96 -7.93
C ARG A 38 19.55 -5.97 -9.04
N ASP A 39 19.98 -7.19 -8.71
CA ASP A 39 20.27 -8.21 -9.70
C ASP A 39 19.01 -8.63 -10.45
N VAL A 40 17.89 -8.84 -9.75
CA VAL A 40 16.60 -9.16 -10.37
C VAL A 40 16.18 -8.07 -11.35
N LEU A 41 16.35 -6.79 -10.99
CA LEU A 41 16.03 -5.68 -11.88
C LEU A 41 16.96 -5.61 -13.09
N VAL A 42 18.26 -5.86 -12.91
CA VAL A 42 19.20 -5.97 -14.04
C VAL A 42 18.74 -7.04 -15.04
N ASP A 43 18.26 -8.19 -14.56
CA ASP A 43 17.79 -9.28 -15.43
C ASP A 43 16.43 -8.99 -16.06
N LEU A 44 15.48 -8.46 -15.29
CA LEU A 44 14.14 -8.11 -15.78
C LEU A 44 14.17 -7.10 -16.92
N TYR A 45 15.12 -6.16 -16.87
CA TYR A 45 15.31 -5.17 -17.94
C TYR A 45 16.26 -5.64 -19.06
N GLY A 46 16.85 -6.84 -18.93
CA GLY A 46 17.71 -7.45 -19.96
C GLY A 46 19.10 -6.83 -20.06
N ASP A 47 19.64 -6.34 -18.94
CA ASP A 47 20.84 -5.50 -18.89
C ASP A 47 22.08 -6.15 -18.28
N ARG A 48 22.02 -7.47 -18.06
CA ARG A 48 23.11 -8.26 -17.45
C ARG A 48 24.47 -8.02 -18.09
N GLU A 49 24.56 -8.07 -19.43
CA GLU A 49 25.82 -7.87 -20.15
C GLU A 49 26.39 -6.45 -19.98
N ALA A 50 25.53 -5.43 -19.91
CA ALA A 50 25.95 -4.05 -19.71
C ALA A 50 26.38 -3.81 -18.25
N TRP A 51 25.66 -4.40 -17.30
CA TRP A 51 25.99 -4.40 -15.89
C TRP A 51 27.37 -5.02 -15.63
N GLU A 52 27.61 -6.25 -16.10
CA GLU A 52 28.87 -6.97 -15.91
C GLU A 52 30.05 -6.21 -16.52
N ARG A 53 29.89 -5.72 -17.76
CA ARG A 53 30.91 -4.89 -18.40
C ARG A 53 31.28 -3.67 -17.57
N TRP A 54 30.28 -3.01 -16.98
CA TRP A 54 30.51 -1.84 -16.13
C TRP A 54 31.22 -2.21 -14.83
N GLN A 55 30.83 -3.32 -14.19
CA GLN A 55 31.48 -3.82 -12.97
C GLN A 55 32.93 -4.26 -13.19
N ASP A 56 33.25 -4.78 -14.38
CA ASP A 56 34.61 -5.16 -14.79
C ASP A 56 35.49 -3.96 -15.22
N GLY A 57 35.01 -2.73 -15.04
CA GLY A 57 35.73 -1.50 -15.38
C GLY A 57 35.72 -1.16 -16.86
N GLY A 58 34.86 -1.79 -17.66
CA GLY A 58 34.63 -1.46 -19.05
C GLY A 58 33.85 -0.15 -19.23
N ASP A 59 33.96 0.43 -20.42
CA ASP A 59 33.26 1.67 -20.76
C ASP A 59 31.77 1.44 -20.98
N VAL A 60 30.96 2.30 -20.34
CA VAL A 60 29.52 2.48 -20.61
C VAL A 60 29.26 3.97 -20.82
N SER A 61 28.25 4.29 -21.62
CA SER A 61 27.81 5.68 -21.79
C SER A 61 27.29 6.26 -20.48
N ALA A 62 27.24 7.60 -20.38
CA ALA A 62 26.68 8.26 -19.20
C ALA A 62 25.21 7.86 -18.95
N ALA A 63 24.43 7.66 -20.01
CA ALA A 63 23.03 7.24 -19.91
C ALA A 63 22.91 5.79 -19.40
N GLU A 64 23.72 4.87 -19.92
CA GLU A 64 23.79 3.49 -19.42
C GLU A 64 24.20 3.47 -17.95
N ARG A 65 25.19 4.27 -17.56
CA ARG A 65 25.64 4.33 -16.16
C ARG A 65 24.51 4.75 -15.22
N VAL A 66 23.82 5.85 -15.52
CA VAL A 66 22.70 6.34 -14.69
C VAL A 66 21.58 5.31 -14.63
N ARG A 67 21.26 4.66 -15.75
CA ARG A 67 20.24 3.61 -15.80
C ARG A 67 20.63 2.39 -14.95
N LEU A 68 21.85 1.87 -15.11
CA LEU A 68 22.38 0.74 -14.34
C LEU A 68 22.41 1.06 -12.83
N GLN A 69 22.82 2.28 -12.46
CA GLN A 69 22.76 2.75 -11.07
C GLN A 69 21.33 2.81 -10.52
N GLY A 70 20.35 3.11 -11.37
CA GLY A 70 18.93 3.14 -10.99
C GLY A 70 18.33 1.78 -10.65
N TYR A 71 18.97 0.66 -10.99
CA TYR A 71 18.51 -0.66 -10.56
C TYR A 71 18.81 -0.93 -9.08
N ASP A 72 19.79 -0.24 -8.51
CA ASP A 72 20.20 -0.44 -7.13
C ASP A 72 19.27 0.32 -6.16
N PRO A 73 18.45 -0.37 -5.35
CA PRO A 73 17.52 0.29 -4.46
C PRO A 73 18.20 1.02 -3.30
N CYS A 74 19.48 0.72 -3.00
CA CYS A 74 20.27 1.48 -2.03
C CYS A 74 20.63 2.88 -2.54
N ASN A 75 20.63 3.08 -3.87
CA ASN A 75 20.88 4.36 -4.52
C ASN A 75 19.59 5.11 -4.90
N ALA A 76 18.42 4.49 -4.72
CA ALA A 76 17.13 5.06 -5.03
C ALA A 76 16.50 5.66 -3.76
N THR A 77 15.86 6.82 -3.93
CA THR A 77 15.04 7.45 -2.89
C THR A 77 13.56 7.21 -3.15
N VAL A 78 12.79 7.07 -2.08
CA VAL A 78 11.32 7.05 -2.12
C VAL A 78 10.77 8.07 -1.14
N GLU A 79 9.56 8.54 -1.38
CA GLU A 79 8.91 9.58 -0.56
C GLU A 79 8.91 9.26 0.95
N ALA A 80 8.64 8.00 1.29
CA ALA A 80 8.61 7.55 2.68
C ALA A 80 9.95 7.67 3.42
N GLU A 81 11.10 7.89 2.74
CA GLU A 81 12.37 8.19 3.41
C GLU A 81 12.32 9.48 4.24
N TYR A 82 11.46 10.43 3.85
CA TYR A 82 11.33 11.73 4.51
C TYR A 82 10.41 11.71 5.73
N TYR A 83 9.71 10.60 5.99
CA TYR A 83 8.82 10.49 7.14
C TYR A 83 9.65 10.18 8.41
N ALA A 84 9.42 10.98 9.44
CA ALA A 84 10.21 10.96 10.67
C ALA A 84 9.83 9.82 11.60
N GLU A 85 8.55 9.43 11.58
CA GLU A 85 7.96 8.45 12.49
C GLU A 85 8.10 6.99 12.04
N LYS A 86 8.73 6.76 10.87
CA LYS A 86 8.93 5.41 10.34
C LYS A 86 9.91 4.61 11.18
N ASP A 87 9.69 3.30 11.28
CA ASP A 87 10.71 2.38 11.78
C ASP A 87 11.82 2.25 10.74
N GLU A 88 12.95 2.92 10.95
CA GLU A 88 14.07 2.97 10.01
C GLU A 88 14.63 1.58 9.67
N GLN A 89 14.64 0.64 10.63
CA GLN A 89 15.20 -0.70 10.41
C GLN A 89 14.30 -1.54 9.53
N ARG A 90 13.00 -1.56 9.83
CA ARG A 90 12.00 -2.25 8.99
C ARG A 90 11.90 -1.58 7.63
N PHE A 91 11.90 -0.25 7.61
CA PHE A 91 11.76 0.53 6.41
C PHE A 91 12.89 0.26 5.41
N LYS A 92 14.16 0.18 5.86
CA LYS A 92 15.29 -0.12 4.98
C LYS A 92 15.07 -1.36 4.12
N ARG A 93 14.64 -2.48 4.72
CA ARG A 93 14.34 -3.72 3.98
C ARG A 93 13.12 -3.53 3.08
N SER A 94 12.03 -2.99 3.64
CA SER A 94 10.79 -2.82 2.87
C SER A 94 11.00 -1.93 1.64
N LYS A 95 11.79 -0.86 1.74
CA LYS A 95 12.14 0.04 0.63
C LYS A 95 12.68 -0.72 -0.58
N HIS A 96 13.59 -1.66 -0.36
CA HIS A 96 14.17 -2.44 -1.46
C HIS A 96 13.10 -3.26 -2.19
N LEU A 97 12.19 -3.89 -1.43
CA LEU A 97 11.05 -4.62 -2.00
C LEU A 97 10.05 -3.68 -2.69
N GLN A 98 9.78 -2.50 -2.12
CA GLN A 98 8.96 -1.47 -2.78
C GLN A 98 9.58 -1.04 -4.12
N TRP A 99 10.91 -0.92 -4.18
CA TRP A 99 11.61 -0.58 -5.40
C TRP A 99 11.41 -1.66 -6.45
N LEU A 100 11.62 -2.93 -6.10
CA LEU A 100 11.36 -4.07 -6.99
C LEU A 100 9.91 -4.07 -7.48
N TRP A 101 8.94 -3.85 -6.58
CA TRP A 101 7.52 -3.77 -6.91
C TRP A 101 7.24 -2.68 -7.96
N ARG A 102 7.70 -1.45 -7.71
CA ARG A 102 7.48 -0.30 -8.59
C ARG A 102 8.14 -0.47 -9.95
N GLN A 103 9.37 -0.96 -9.98
CA GLN A 103 10.10 -1.19 -11.23
C GLN A 103 9.51 -2.36 -12.02
N PHE A 104 9.11 -3.45 -11.35
CA PHE A 104 8.38 -4.55 -11.99
C PHE A 104 7.11 -4.06 -12.69
N ASP A 105 6.30 -3.23 -12.02
CA ASP A 105 5.06 -2.66 -12.57
C ASP A 105 5.28 -1.77 -13.80
N ALA A 106 6.51 -1.28 -14.00
CA ALA A 106 6.90 -0.51 -15.18
C ALA A 106 7.29 -1.39 -16.39
N THR A 107 7.36 -2.72 -16.22
CA THR A 107 7.69 -3.67 -17.29
C THR A 107 6.42 -4.13 -18.04
N PRO A 108 6.55 -4.56 -19.32
CA PRO A 108 5.45 -5.25 -20.02
C PRO A 108 5.01 -6.55 -19.34
N MET A 109 5.88 -7.15 -18.51
CA MET A 109 5.57 -8.40 -17.81
C MET A 109 4.49 -8.20 -16.75
N ALA A 110 4.41 -7.00 -16.15
CA ALA A 110 3.37 -6.64 -15.20
C ALA A 110 1.96 -6.55 -15.80
N ASP A 111 1.84 -6.48 -17.13
CA ASP A 111 0.56 -6.52 -17.86
C ASP A 111 0.12 -7.96 -18.18
N ASN A 112 0.99 -8.96 -18.02
CA ASN A 112 0.61 -10.36 -18.07
C ASN A 112 -0.02 -10.76 -16.72
N VAL A 113 -1.34 -10.66 -16.62
CA VAL A 113 -2.10 -10.84 -15.36
C VAL A 113 -1.78 -12.15 -14.64
N ASP A 114 -1.64 -13.27 -15.35
CA ASP A 114 -1.37 -14.56 -14.70
C ASP A 114 -0.01 -14.59 -13.98
N PHE A 115 1.01 -14.00 -14.62
CA PHE A 115 2.32 -13.80 -14.00
C PHE A 115 2.24 -12.76 -12.88
N ALA A 116 1.76 -11.57 -13.21
CA ALA A 116 1.85 -10.42 -12.33
C ALA A 116 1.12 -10.65 -10.99
N LEU A 117 0.02 -11.40 -11.00
CA LEU A 117 -0.66 -11.81 -9.77
C LEU A 117 0.22 -12.68 -8.87
N GLN A 118 0.94 -13.66 -9.44
CA GLN A 118 1.83 -14.54 -8.67
C GLN A 118 3.08 -13.81 -8.19
N PHE A 119 3.67 -12.96 -9.04
CA PHE A 119 4.84 -12.17 -8.67
C PHE A 119 4.53 -11.16 -7.56
N ARG A 120 3.41 -10.44 -7.67
CA ARG A 120 2.97 -9.51 -6.62
C ARG A 120 2.56 -10.22 -5.33
N GLN A 121 1.97 -11.42 -5.41
CA GLN A 121 1.73 -12.23 -4.22
C GLN A 121 3.05 -12.57 -3.51
N MET A 122 4.03 -13.14 -4.23
CA MET A 122 5.33 -13.46 -3.65
C MET A 122 5.98 -12.22 -3.03
N LEU A 123 5.98 -11.07 -3.73
CA LEU A 123 6.50 -9.83 -3.15
C LEU A 123 5.73 -9.39 -1.91
N ALA A 124 4.40 -9.57 -1.86
CA ALA A 124 3.59 -9.26 -0.68
C ALA A 124 3.96 -10.18 0.50
N ASP A 125 4.25 -11.45 0.26
CA ASP A 125 4.71 -12.39 1.30
C ASP A 125 6.04 -11.95 1.94
N HIS A 126 6.89 -11.21 1.20
CA HIS A 126 8.13 -10.63 1.72
C HIS A 126 8.00 -9.22 2.28
N LEU A 127 6.98 -8.47 1.83
CA LEU A 127 6.85 -7.04 2.09
C LEU A 127 5.83 -6.72 3.19
N PHE A 128 4.67 -7.37 3.18
CA PHE A 128 3.59 -7.12 4.12
C PHE A 128 3.91 -7.76 5.48
N GLU A 129 3.24 -7.29 6.54
CA GLU A 129 3.29 -7.97 7.84
C GLU A 129 2.70 -9.38 7.71
N GLU A 130 1.58 -9.49 6.99
CA GLU A 130 0.94 -10.76 6.65
C GLU A 130 0.24 -10.66 5.29
N ALA A 131 0.43 -11.68 4.46
CA ALA A 131 -0.27 -11.84 3.19
C ALA A 131 -0.94 -13.24 3.17
N GLY A 132 -2.27 -13.24 3.14
CA GLY A 132 -3.07 -14.45 3.16
C GLY A 132 -3.03 -15.22 1.83
N GLU A 133 -3.51 -16.46 1.86
CA GLU A 133 -3.53 -17.34 0.70
C GLU A 133 -4.48 -16.83 -0.39
N ASN A 134 -4.12 -17.03 -1.66
CA ASN A 134 -4.93 -16.62 -2.82
C ASN A 134 -5.24 -15.11 -2.86
N LEU A 135 -4.42 -14.30 -2.21
CA LEU A 135 -4.44 -12.86 -2.37
C LEU A 135 -4.07 -12.50 -3.82
N ARG A 136 -4.78 -11.52 -4.38
CA ARG A 136 -4.61 -11.07 -5.76
C ARG A 136 -4.48 -9.57 -5.78
N ILE A 137 -3.32 -9.11 -6.24
CA ILE A 137 -2.97 -7.70 -6.30
C ILE A 137 -2.76 -7.31 -7.75
N PHE A 138 -3.58 -6.40 -8.24
CA PHE A 138 -3.53 -5.90 -9.61
C PHE A 138 -2.51 -4.76 -9.74
N LYS A 139 -2.44 -4.12 -10.91
CA LYS A 139 -1.35 -3.21 -11.26
C LYS A 139 -1.52 -1.86 -10.58
N GLY A 140 -0.42 -1.16 -10.32
CA GLY A 140 -0.46 0.21 -9.82
C GLY A 140 -0.84 0.33 -8.35
N VAL A 141 -0.90 -0.79 -7.62
CA VAL A 141 -1.10 -0.76 -6.17
C VAL A 141 0.13 -0.15 -5.51
N THR A 142 -0.08 0.83 -4.65
CA THR A 142 0.97 1.56 -3.95
C THR A 142 0.75 1.52 -2.45
N PHE A 143 1.84 1.69 -1.70
CA PHE A 143 1.86 1.74 -0.24
C PHE A 143 2.96 2.70 0.25
N SER A 144 2.81 3.18 1.48
CA SER A 144 3.76 4.10 2.12
C SER A 144 5.02 3.34 2.57
N TYR A 145 4.84 2.31 3.39
CA TYR A 145 5.88 1.46 3.97
C TYR A 145 5.79 0.01 3.49
N GLY A 146 4.58 -0.49 3.24
CA GLY A 146 4.28 -1.87 2.88
C GLY A 146 4.28 -2.83 4.07
N HIS A 147 5.18 -2.66 5.03
CA HIS A 147 5.40 -3.59 6.14
C HIS A 147 4.46 -3.42 7.35
N ASN A 148 3.48 -2.51 7.29
CA ASN A 148 2.44 -2.37 8.32
C ASN A 148 1.06 -2.83 7.83
N ILE A 149 1.04 -3.65 6.77
CA ILE A 149 -0.17 -4.15 6.13
C ILE A 149 -0.35 -5.63 6.46
N THR A 150 -1.54 -5.98 6.96
CA THR A 150 -2.00 -7.37 7.12
C THR A 150 -3.17 -7.58 6.15
N VAL A 151 -3.13 -8.64 5.35
CA VAL A 151 -4.20 -8.99 4.40
C VAL A 151 -4.61 -10.45 4.55
N GLY A 152 -5.91 -10.72 4.74
CA GLY A 152 -6.44 -12.07 4.87
C GLY A 152 -6.66 -12.82 3.54
N ASP A 153 -6.98 -14.10 3.66
CA ASP A 153 -7.13 -15.02 2.52
C ASP A 153 -8.19 -14.57 1.50
N ASN A 154 -7.98 -14.92 0.23
CA ASN A 154 -8.93 -14.73 -0.86
C ASN A 154 -9.32 -13.27 -1.12
N THR A 155 -8.53 -12.33 -0.61
CA THR A 155 -8.73 -10.89 -0.82
C THR A 155 -8.26 -10.45 -2.21
N VAL A 156 -8.92 -9.45 -2.77
CA VAL A 156 -8.61 -8.88 -4.07
C VAL A 156 -8.42 -7.38 -3.95
N ILE A 157 -7.23 -6.92 -4.33
CA ILE A 157 -6.84 -5.52 -4.40
C ILE A 157 -6.70 -5.18 -5.88
N HIS A 158 -7.65 -4.39 -6.39
CA HIS A 158 -7.74 -4.02 -7.80
C HIS A 158 -6.72 -2.92 -8.18
N ASP A 159 -6.74 -2.53 -9.46
CA ASP A 159 -5.78 -1.60 -10.02
C ASP A 159 -5.81 -0.23 -9.31
N ASP A 160 -4.64 0.39 -9.20
CA ASP A 160 -4.47 1.76 -8.68
C ASP A 160 -4.99 1.99 -7.25
N VAL A 161 -5.06 0.95 -6.42
CA VAL A 161 -5.37 1.09 -4.99
C VAL A 161 -4.17 1.66 -4.24
N HIS A 162 -4.43 2.66 -3.39
CA HIS A 162 -3.44 3.20 -2.48
C HIS A 162 -3.69 2.71 -1.05
N LEU A 163 -2.66 2.08 -0.47
CA LEU A 163 -2.65 1.55 0.89
C LEU A 163 -1.65 2.37 1.73
N ASP A 164 -2.11 3.48 2.28
CA ASP A 164 -1.28 4.24 3.19
C ASP A 164 -1.19 3.53 4.54
N ASP A 165 -0.03 2.91 4.80
CA ASP A 165 0.30 2.14 6.01
C ASP A 165 1.34 2.87 6.88
N ARG A 166 1.32 4.21 6.91
CA ARG A 166 2.11 4.98 7.89
C ARG A 166 1.76 4.61 9.33
N GLY A 167 0.48 4.40 9.59
CA GLY A 167 -0.04 3.70 10.77
C GLY A 167 -0.12 2.19 10.54
N ARG A 168 -1.29 1.58 10.77
CA ARG A 168 -1.53 0.15 10.57
C ARG A 168 -2.77 -0.09 9.71
N LEU A 169 -2.67 -1.04 8.78
CA LEU A 169 -3.80 -1.51 7.97
C LEU A 169 -4.07 -2.99 8.22
N ASP A 170 -5.25 -3.31 8.73
CA ASP A 170 -5.75 -4.69 8.82
C ASP A 170 -6.88 -4.88 7.80
N ILE A 171 -6.63 -5.69 6.77
CA ILE A 171 -7.60 -6.07 5.74
C ILE A 171 -7.94 -7.55 5.92
N GLY A 172 -9.20 -7.86 6.19
CA GLY A 172 -9.69 -9.21 6.45
C GLY A 172 -9.68 -10.13 5.22
N ALA A 173 -10.29 -11.30 5.39
CA ALA A 173 -10.43 -12.29 4.34
C ALA A 173 -11.62 -11.99 3.41
N ARG A 174 -11.52 -12.43 2.16
CA ARG A 174 -12.58 -12.28 1.13
C ARG A 174 -12.97 -10.82 0.87
N VAL A 175 -12.08 -9.88 1.17
CA VAL A 175 -12.28 -8.45 0.91
C VAL A 175 -12.09 -8.15 -0.56
N SER A 176 -12.81 -7.14 -1.07
CA SER A 176 -12.62 -6.61 -2.42
C SER A 176 -12.44 -5.09 -2.34
N LEU A 177 -11.20 -4.64 -2.56
CA LEU A 177 -10.88 -3.23 -2.78
C LEU A 177 -10.87 -2.99 -4.28
N SER A 178 -11.85 -2.23 -4.78
CA SER A 178 -11.99 -1.97 -6.22
C SER A 178 -11.04 -0.87 -6.68
N ASP A 179 -10.99 -0.67 -7.99
CA ASP A 179 -10.02 0.19 -8.65
C ASP A 179 -10.04 1.62 -8.07
N GLY A 180 -8.86 2.19 -7.82
CA GLY A 180 -8.71 3.56 -7.32
C GLY A 180 -9.11 3.78 -5.86
N VAL A 181 -9.35 2.73 -5.07
CA VAL A 181 -9.62 2.88 -3.63
C VAL A 181 -8.41 3.44 -2.90
N HIS A 182 -8.65 4.34 -1.94
CA HIS A 182 -7.62 4.86 -1.04
C HIS A 182 -7.95 4.47 0.40
N LEU A 183 -7.08 3.72 1.06
CA LEU A 183 -7.14 3.43 2.48
C LEU A 183 -6.03 4.21 3.18
N TYR A 184 -6.42 5.10 4.10
CA TYR A 184 -5.46 5.88 4.90
C TYR A 184 -5.30 5.31 6.30
N SER A 185 -4.12 5.49 6.87
CA SER A 185 -3.82 5.19 8.27
C SER A 185 -3.11 6.34 9.00
N HIS A 186 -2.76 7.43 8.32
CA HIS A 186 -2.33 8.67 8.98
C HIS A 186 -3.24 9.85 8.68
N ASP A 187 -3.14 10.88 9.52
CA ASP A 187 -3.73 12.20 9.32
C ASP A 187 -2.74 13.28 9.78
N HIS A 188 -2.94 14.52 9.35
CA HIS A 188 -2.17 15.67 9.81
C HIS A 188 -3.02 16.55 10.73
N ASP A 189 -2.39 17.22 11.70
CA ASP A 189 -3.09 18.27 12.43
C ASP A 189 -3.53 19.39 11.46
N ILE A 190 -4.74 19.91 11.70
CA ILE A 190 -5.36 20.90 10.81
C ILE A 190 -4.71 22.29 10.89
N VAL A 191 -3.91 22.55 11.93
CA VAL A 191 -3.18 23.79 12.18
C VAL A 191 -1.68 23.59 11.94
N ASP A 192 -1.10 22.54 12.52
CA ASP A 192 0.32 22.23 12.42
C ASP A 192 0.55 20.98 11.56
N GLN A 193 0.86 21.18 10.28
CA GLN A 193 1.06 20.07 9.34
C GLN A 193 2.30 19.21 9.67
N THR A 194 3.20 19.68 10.54
CA THR A 194 4.35 18.89 10.99
C THR A 194 3.94 17.82 12.01
N GLU A 195 2.80 18.03 12.69
CA GLU A 195 2.20 17.05 13.60
C GLU A 195 1.41 16.02 12.79
N VAL A 196 1.83 14.76 12.91
CA VAL A 196 1.24 13.61 12.23
C VAL A 196 0.64 12.68 13.28
N SER A 197 -0.55 12.17 13.02
CA SER A 197 -1.15 11.13 13.85
C SER A 197 -1.30 9.86 13.03
N ASN A 198 -0.82 8.75 13.57
CA ASN A 198 -0.96 7.43 13.00
C ASN A 198 -2.12 6.69 13.66
N PHE A 199 -2.85 5.89 12.90
CA PHE A 199 -4.05 5.21 13.33
C PHE A 199 -4.08 3.77 12.81
N HIS A 200 -4.89 2.96 13.48
CA HIS A 200 -5.25 1.64 13.01
C HIS A 200 -6.55 1.70 12.18
N THR A 201 -6.44 1.47 10.87
CA THR A 201 -7.58 1.38 9.94
C THR A 201 -7.87 -0.08 9.64
N VAL A 202 -9.15 -0.45 9.70
CA VAL A 202 -9.59 -1.85 9.60
C VAL A 202 -10.61 -2.01 8.48
N VAL A 203 -10.44 -3.02 7.63
CA VAL A 203 -11.45 -3.48 6.69
C VAL A 203 -11.74 -4.94 7.02
N GLU A 204 -12.89 -5.22 7.63
CA GLU A 204 -13.23 -6.56 8.11
C GLU A 204 -13.60 -7.52 6.96
N ASP A 205 -13.74 -8.80 7.30
CA ASP A 205 -14.06 -9.89 6.39
C ASP A 205 -15.25 -9.60 5.47
N ASP A 206 -15.19 -10.10 4.23
CA ASP A 206 -16.25 -10.00 3.23
C ASP A 206 -16.66 -8.56 2.83
N ALA A 207 -15.99 -7.54 3.35
CA ALA A 207 -16.27 -6.15 3.02
C ALA A 207 -15.90 -5.82 1.56
N ARG A 208 -16.62 -4.85 1.00
CA ARG A 208 -16.39 -4.39 -0.37
C ARG A 208 -16.28 -2.88 -0.40
N VAL A 209 -15.08 -2.39 -0.67
CA VAL A 209 -14.81 -0.96 -0.89
C VAL A 209 -14.74 -0.74 -2.39
N THR A 210 -15.68 0.03 -2.93
CA THR A 210 -15.87 0.10 -4.39
C THR A 210 -15.21 1.32 -5.01
N TYR A 211 -15.23 1.38 -6.35
CA TYR A 211 -14.40 2.25 -7.20
C TYR A 211 -14.22 3.68 -6.68
N ASP A 212 -12.98 4.16 -6.69
CA ASP A 212 -12.60 5.53 -6.29
C ASP A 212 -13.05 5.94 -4.86
N ALA A 213 -13.42 5.00 -3.97
CA ALA A 213 -13.79 5.33 -2.59
C ALA A 213 -12.56 5.59 -1.72
N MET A 214 -12.72 6.44 -0.71
CA MET A 214 -11.69 6.78 0.27
C MET A 214 -12.16 6.37 1.67
N VAL A 215 -11.30 5.70 2.41
CA VAL A 215 -11.47 5.42 3.85
C VAL A 215 -10.46 6.25 4.62
N ARG A 216 -10.96 7.18 5.46
CA ARG A 216 -10.11 8.01 6.31
C ARG A 216 -9.42 7.18 7.39
N ALA A 217 -8.24 7.63 7.79
CA ALA A 217 -7.46 7.03 8.86
C ALA A 217 -8.26 6.77 10.15
N GLY A 218 -8.04 5.59 10.73
CA GLY A 218 -8.68 5.16 11.97
C GLY A 218 -10.13 4.68 11.84
N CYS A 219 -10.68 4.60 10.62
CA CYS A 219 -12.03 4.07 10.41
C CYS A 219 -12.02 2.53 10.33
N THR A 220 -13.15 1.93 10.71
CA THR A 220 -13.45 0.52 10.45
C THR A 220 -14.53 0.37 9.38
N VAL A 221 -14.29 -0.48 8.38
CA VAL A 221 -15.29 -0.93 7.42
C VAL A 221 -15.74 -2.33 7.85
N GLY A 222 -16.93 -2.43 8.44
CA GLY A 222 -17.39 -3.64 9.11
C GLY A 222 -17.68 -4.83 8.20
N GLU A 223 -17.78 -6.01 8.79
CA GLU A 223 -17.90 -7.29 8.09
C GLU A 223 -19.05 -7.28 7.07
N ASN A 224 -18.78 -7.75 5.85
CA ASN A 224 -19.77 -7.94 4.80
C ASN A 224 -20.49 -6.63 4.37
N SER A 225 -19.98 -5.47 4.80
CA SER A 225 -20.47 -4.15 4.41
C SER A 225 -20.06 -3.77 2.98
N VAL A 226 -20.71 -2.73 2.45
CA VAL A 226 -20.41 -2.18 1.13
C VAL A 226 -20.22 -0.68 1.24
N VAL A 227 -19.04 -0.20 0.82
CA VAL A 227 -18.76 1.21 0.60
C VAL A 227 -18.95 1.48 -0.90
N GLY A 228 -19.94 2.29 -1.23
CA GLY A 228 -20.28 2.65 -2.61
C GLY A 228 -19.21 3.49 -3.30
N ALA A 229 -19.27 3.51 -4.64
CA ALA A 229 -18.23 4.14 -5.44
C ALA A 229 -18.14 5.63 -5.12
N ARG A 230 -16.91 6.16 -5.04
CA ARG A 230 -16.61 7.56 -4.71
C ARG A 230 -17.15 8.01 -3.35
N ALA A 231 -17.41 7.07 -2.44
CA ALA A 231 -17.77 7.44 -1.08
C ALA A 231 -16.53 7.89 -0.30
N VAL A 232 -16.70 8.82 0.63
CA VAL A 232 -15.65 9.27 1.56
C VAL A 232 -16.08 8.88 2.97
N VAL A 233 -15.51 7.79 3.49
CA VAL A 233 -15.79 7.25 4.82
C VAL A 233 -15.02 8.05 5.86
N GLN A 234 -15.75 8.69 6.78
CA GLN A 234 -15.20 9.52 7.86
C GLN A 234 -15.62 9.04 9.26
N GLY A 235 -16.12 7.81 9.34
CA GLY A 235 -16.53 7.12 10.55
C GLY A 235 -16.80 5.65 10.22
N ASP A 236 -17.00 4.83 11.24
CA ASP A 236 -17.10 3.39 11.08
C ASP A 236 -18.36 2.99 10.31
N VAL A 237 -18.19 2.14 9.30
CA VAL A 237 -19.30 1.52 8.57
C VAL A 237 -19.72 0.27 9.36
N PRO A 238 -20.95 0.18 9.88
CA PRO A 238 -21.38 -0.99 10.62
C PRO A 238 -21.39 -2.25 9.76
N ALA A 239 -21.24 -3.41 10.40
CA ALA A 239 -21.32 -4.71 9.73
C ALA A 239 -22.63 -4.82 8.93
N HIS A 240 -22.51 -5.35 7.71
CA HIS A 240 -23.62 -5.60 6.79
C HIS A 240 -24.35 -4.34 6.26
N HIS A 241 -23.84 -3.15 6.51
CA HIS A 241 -24.45 -1.92 5.99
C HIS A 241 -23.98 -1.60 4.57
N VAL A 242 -24.79 -0.81 3.86
CA VAL A 242 -24.40 -0.14 2.61
C VAL A 242 -24.21 1.34 2.92
N ALA A 243 -22.98 1.83 2.77
CA ALA A 243 -22.60 3.22 2.98
C ALA A 243 -22.23 3.90 1.66
N VAL A 244 -22.80 5.09 1.39
CA VAL A 244 -22.57 5.83 0.14
C VAL A 244 -22.46 7.35 0.39
N GLY A 245 -21.83 8.07 -0.54
CA GLY A 245 -21.79 9.53 -0.55
C GLY A 245 -20.53 10.16 0.06
N MET A 246 -20.48 11.50 0.08
CA MET A 246 -19.35 12.29 0.60
C MET A 246 -19.90 13.45 1.45
N PRO A 247 -19.86 13.36 2.79
CA PRO A 247 -19.40 12.22 3.59
C PRO A 247 -20.31 11.00 3.43
N ALA A 248 -19.75 9.81 3.58
CA ALA A 248 -20.49 8.56 3.46
C ALA A 248 -21.54 8.45 4.57
N ARG A 249 -22.72 7.93 4.20
CA ARG A 249 -23.82 7.65 5.11
C ARG A 249 -24.30 6.22 4.92
N SER A 250 -24.62 5.56 6.02
CA SER A 250 -25.35 4.30 6.00
C SER A 250 -26.77 4.55 5.48
N ILE A 251 -27.13 3.92 4.36
CA ILE A 251 -28.44 4.11 3.73
C ILE A 251 -29.38 2.91 3.88
N SER A 252 -28.83 1.71 4.12
CA SER A 252 -29.59 0.47 4.24
C SER A 252 -28.74 -0.63 4.85
N VAL A 253 -29.39 -1.60 5.50
CA VAL A 253 -28.81 -2.93 5.72
C VAL A 253 -28.81 -3.69 4.40
N LYS A 254 -27.77 -4.50 4.16
CA LYS A 254 -27.69 -5.38 3.00
C LYS A 254 -28.82 -6.42 3.05
N PRO A 255 -29.54 -6.67 1.94
CA PRO A 255 -30.64 -7.63 1.93
C PRO A 255 -30.23 -9.01 2.45
N GLY A 256 -31.00 -9.56 3.39
CA GLY A 256 -30.77 -10.86 4.03
C GLY A 256 -30.00 -10.80 5.36
N PHE A 257 -29.61 -9.61 5.82
CA PHE A 257 -28.90 -9.41 7.08
C PHE A 257 -29.69 -8.59 8.10
N GLU A 258 -30.98 -8.33 7.84
CA GLU A 258 -31.84 -7.47 8.67
C GLU A 258 -32.01 -7.99 10.11
N ASP A 259 -31.89 -9.31 10.32
CA ASP A 259 -32.06 -9.95 11.63
C ASP A 259 -30.79 -9.88 12.52
N VAL A 260 -29.63 -9.55 11.93
CA VAL A 260 -28.32 -9.57 12.61
C VAL A 260 -27.61 -8.22 12.61
N ALA A 261 -27.94 -7.33 11.68
CA ALA A 261 -27.34 -6.00 11.58
C ALA A 261 -27.94 -5.03 12.60
N ASP A 262 -27.13 -4.04 13.00
CA ASP A 262 -27.65 -2.90 13.75
C ASP A 262 -28.65 -2.10 12.92
N PRO A 263 -29.63 -1.42 13.55
CA PRO A 263 -30.52 -0.52 12.82
C PRO A 263 -29.74 0.61 12.14
N VAL A 264 -30.12 0.97 10.92
CA VAL A 264 -29.57 2.16 10.25
C VAL A 264 -29.90 3.41 11.07
N PRO A 265 -28.90 4.27 11.39
CA PRO A 265 -29.15 5.52 12.10
C PRO A 265 -30.16 6.41 11.36
N GLU A 266 -31.02 7.13 12.08
CA GLU A 266 -32.06 7.98 11.47
C GLU A 266 -31.49 9.03 10.50
N ASP A 267 -30.31 9.58 10.81
CA ASP A 267 -29.59 10.54 9.96
C ASP A 267 -28.52 9.90 9.05
N GLY A 268 -28.39 8.57 9.11
CA GLY A 268 -27.42 7.76 8.39
C GLY A 268 -25.95 8.06 8.71
N LYS A 269 -25.64 8.88 9.72
CA LYS A 269 -24.25 9.24 10.02
C LYS A 269 -23.48 8.03 10.55
N LEU A 270 -22.22 7.95 10.14
CA LEU A 270 -21.25 6.99 10.66
C LEU A 270 -20.63 7.56 11.94
N THR A 271 -20.46 6.73 12.97
CA THR A 271 -19.83 7.13 14.23
C THR A 271 -18.32 7.15 14.07
N ASN A 272 -17.67 8.24 14.48
CA ASN A 272 -16.22 8.35 14.39
C ASN A 272 -15.56 7.85 15.69
N HIS A 273 -14.73 6.81 15.57
CA HIS A 273 -13.93 6.21 16.64
C HIS A 273 -12.42 6.33 16.40
N GLN A 274 -11.99 7.25 15.52
CA GLN A 274 -10.59 7.43 15.12
C GLN A 274 -9.64 7.57 16.32
N SER A 275 -10.00 8.36 17.34
CA SER A 275 -9.17 8.57 18.54
C SER A 275 -8.96 7.30 19.36
N ASP A 276 -9.89 6.35 19.30
CA ASP A 276 -9.79 5.08 20.03
C ASP A 276 -8.74 4.15 19.39
N ARG A 277 -8.26 4.51 18.19
CA ARG A 277 -7.35 3.71 17.35
C ARG A 277 -6.05 4.45 17.01
N GLU A 278 -5.72 5.50 17.75
CA GLU A 278 -4.45 6.21 17.58
C GLU A 278 -3.27 5.33 18.03
N ILE A 279 -2.21 5.31 17.22
CA ILE A 279 -0.99 4.54 17.46
C ILE A 279 0.10 5.50 17.92
N PRO A 280 0.54 5.42 19.19
CA PRO A 280 1.61 6.27 19.67
C PRO A 280 2.95 5.86 19.04
N TYR A 281 3.81 6.86 18.80
CA TYR A 281 5.19 6.67 18.38
C TYR A 281 6.07 7.73 19.06
N ASP A 282 7.37 7.45 19.12
CA ASP A 282 8.37 8.37 19.63
C ASP A 282 9.30 8.81 18.49
N LEU A 283 9.61 10.10 18.42
CA LEU A 283 10.63 10.62 17.51
C LEU A 283 12.01 10.63 18.18
N PRO A 284 13.11 10.44 17.44
CA PRO A 284 14.46 10.58 17.99
C PRO A 284 14.70 11.99 18.56
N ASP A 285 15.32 12.07 19.73
CA ASP A 285 15.64 13.34 20.40
C ASP A 285 16.59 14.24 19.58
N ASP A 286 17.36 13.66 18.64
CA ASP A 286 18.35 14.33 17.79
C ASP A 286 17.85 14.59 16.36
N LEU A 287 16.55 14.41 16.10
CA LEU A 287 15.95 14.66 14.80
C LEU A 287 15.96 16.17 14.48
N ASP A 288 16.61 16.54 13.36
CA ASP A 288 16.53 17.89 12.81
C ASP A 288 15.17 18.07 12.12
N THR A 289 14.22 18.62 12.87
CA THR A 289 12.86 18.88 12.38
C THR A 289 12.83 20.18 11.59
N PHE A 290 12.22 20.16 10.41
CA PHE A 290 12.01 21.37 9.62
C PHE A 290 10.62 21.34 8.97
N ASP A 291 9.97 22.50 8.93
CA ASP A 291 8.78 22.70 8.12
C ASP A 291 9.21 22.90 6.65
N GLU A 292 8.76 22.02 5.75
CA GLU A 292 9.09 22.09 4.32
C GLU A 292 8.67 23.43 3.69
N PHE A 293 7.69 24.12 4.28
CA PHE A 293 7.23 25.44 3.85
C PHE A 293 7.94 26.60 4.55
N GLY A 294 8.80 26.33 5.53
CA GLY A 294 9.56 27.31 6.29
C GLY A 294 8.71 28.29 7.08
N ARG A 295 7.54 27.88 7.58
CA ARG A 295 6.64 28.76 8.36
C ARG A 295 7.13 28.88 9.80
N ASP A 296 6.82 30.03 10.39
CA ASP A 296 6.88 30.21 11.84
C ASP A 296 5.52 29.77 12.41
N LEU A 297 5.48 28.63 13.11
CA LEU A 297 4.27 28.00 13.63
C LEU A 297 3.71 28.69 14.88
N GLY A 298 4.13 29.93 15.15
CA GLY A 298 3.61 30.84 16.18
C GLY A 298 2.16 31.29 15.99
N GLY A 299 1.24 30.37 15.67
CA GLY A 299 -0.21 30.59 15.60
C GLY A 299 -0.68 31.60 14.54
N PRO A 300 -1.99 31.83 14.42
CA PRO A 300 -2.50 32.85 13.51
C PRO A 300 -2.03 34.23 13.98
N VAL A 301 -1.09 34.84 13.24
CA VAL A 301 -0.81 36.27 13.34
C VAL A 301 -2.10 37.00 13.00
N ASN A 302 -2.66 37.72 13.98
CA ASN A 302 -3.82 38.57 13.77
C ASN A 302 -3.53 39.52 12.59
N PRO A 303 -4.30 39.47 11.49
CA PRO A 303 -4.03 40.32 10.32
C PRO A 303 -4.18 41.82 10.63
N HIS A 304 -4.72 42.18 11.79
CA HIS A 304 -4.80 43.56 12.31
C HIS A 304 -3.60 44.00 13.15
N GLU A 305 -2.60 43.15 13.35
CA GLU A 305 -1.38 43.45 14.12
C GLU A 305 -0.11 43.42 13.25
N ARG A 306 -0.17 43.94 12.02
CA ARG A 306 1.04 44.40 11.34
C ARG A 306 1.19 45.92 11.49
N PRO A 307 2.39 46.42 11.85
CA PRO A 307 2.65 47.84 12.06
C PRO A 307 2.47 48.69 10.78
#